data_AF-A0A4Q4SVN3-F1
#
_entry.id   AF-A0A4Q4SVN3-F1
#
_cell.length_a   1.000
_cell.length_b   1.000
_cell.length_c   1.000
_cell.angle_alpha   90.00
_cell.angle_beta   90.00
_cell.angle_gamma   90.00
#
_symmetry.space_group_name_H-M   'P 1'
#
loop_
_entity.id
_entity.type
_entity.pdbx_description
1 polymer ?
#
loop_
_entity_poly.entity_id
_entity_poly.type
_entity_poly.pdbx_seq_one_letter_code
_entity_poly.pdbx_strand_id
1 'polypeptide(L)'
;MALWAWAGVPLGVYNIVSDFSVALRIQPQILTVLSLATWIQCYYYQQVRFYFPPFTPNTADISFKSWTVTRSFVTVIPVAALMAGSQATLIIGLRILKKRHIEWPITLMAILSAVLLAAGVLRHYWDIWVHRTVRGVSFVFVGIDAAGDVFSLLSILHQPTLDILGIVIYATEFVLWCGILLCGGYYNLLPWIQKRPAQRSHDTTENEPAPGLHGRATTNVTLHDIPSSTSVFRTASSDLAGIRPRTVITL
;
A
#
# COMPACT_ATOMS: atom_id res chain seq x y z
N MET A 1 7.01 -5.20 -0.27
CA MET A 1 7.66 -4.37 -1.32
C MET A 1 8.88 -5.05 -1.92
N ALA A 2 9.99 -5.27 -1.21
CA ALA A 2 11.17 -5.93 -1.82
C ALA A 2 10.88 -7.31 -2.44
N LEU A 3 10.12 -8.18 -1.75
CA LEU A 3 9.75 -9.50 -2.27
C LEU A 3 8.96 -9.41 -3.59
N TRP A 4 8.00 -8.50 -3.69
CA TRP A 4 7.21 -8.27 -4.91
C TRP A 4 8.05 -7.70 -6.05
N ALA A 5 9.00 -6.81 -5.75
CA ALA A 5 9.93 -6.33 -6.76
C ALA A 5 10.72 -7.50 -7.36
N TRP A 6 11.30 -8.37 -6.51
CA TRP A 6 12.04 -9.54 -6.98
C TRP A 6 11.15 -10.60 -7.63
N ALA A 7 9.88 -10.72 -7.24
CA ALA A 7 8.92 -11.64 -7.85
C ALA A 7 8.59 -11.28 -9.30
N GLY A 8 8.57 -9.98 -9.62
CA GLY A 8 8.26 -9.54 -10.98
C GLY A 8 9.34 -9.89 -12.02
N VAL A 9 10.57 -10.20 -11.60
CA VAL A 9 11.64 -10.70 -12.49
C VAL A 9 11.26 -12.07 -13.08
N PRO A 10 11.12 -13.17 -12.30
CA PRO A 10 10.74 -14.46 -12.84
C PRO A 10 9.35 -14.44 -13.49
N LEU A 11 8.39 -13.67 -12.94
CA LEU A 11 7.06 -13.53 -13.55
C LEU A 11 7.13 -12.92 -14.95
N GLY A 12 7.87 -11.81 -15.09
CA GLY A 12 8.03 -11.13 -16.37
C GLY A 12 8.81 -11.97 -17.38
N VAL A 13 9.84 -12.69 -16.93
CA VAL A 13 10.57 -13.66 -17.77
C VAL A 13 9.60 -14.72 -18.29
N TYR A 14 8.83 -15.34 -17.41
CA TYR A 14 7.84 -16.36 -17.77
C TYR A 14 6.82 -15.81 -18.78
N ASN A 15 6.18 -14.67 -18.50
CA ASN A 15 5.16 -14.10 -19.39
C ASN A 15 5.71 -13.70 -20.78
N ILE A 16 6.97 -13.24 -20.86
CA ILE A 16 7.62 -12.86 -22.12
C ILE A 16 8.06 -14.09 -22.93
N VAL A 17 8.55 -15.14 -22.25
CA VAL A 17 9.04 -16.36 -22.91
C VAL A 17 7.87 -17.28 -23.30
N SER A 18 6.79 -17.31 -22.53
CA SER A 18 5.55 -18.06 -22.84
C SER A 18 4.64 -17.36 -23.84
N ASP A 19 5.05 -16.20 -24.35
CA ASP A 19 4.37 -15.44 -25.39
C ASP A 19 2.93 -14.98 -25.06
N PHE A 20 2.64 -14.71 -23.79
CA PHE A 20 1.33 -14.20 -23.36
C PHE A 20 0.95 -12.85 -23.97
N SER A 21 -0.32 -12.45 -23.80
CA SER A 21 -0.81 -11.13 -24.24
C SER A 21 0.05 -9.98 -23.72
N VAL A 22 0.05 -8.87 -24.46
CA VAL A 22 0.86 -7.69 -24.10
C VAL A 22 0.54 -7.19 -22.69
N ALA A 23 -0.73 -7.27 -22.28
CA ALA A 23 -1.16 -6.92 -20.92
C ALA A 23 -0.43 -7.75 -19.86
N LEU A 24 -0.40 -9.08 -20.02
CA LEU A 24 0.29 -10.01 -19.11
C LEU A 24 1.80 -9.80 -19.11
N ARG A 25 2.40 -9.33 -20.20
CA ARG A 25 3.85 -9.01 -20.24
C ARG A 25 4.19 -7.72 -19.48
N ILE A 26 3.29 -6.74 -19.50
CA ILE A 26 3.50 -5.42 -18.90
C ILE A 26 3.19 -5.43 -17.39
N GLN A 27 2.18 -6.19 -16.95
CA GLN A 27 1.74 -6.25 -15.55
C GLN A 27 2.88 -6.52 -14.54
N PRO A 28 3.76 -7.52 -14.73
CA PRO A 28 4.90 -7.78 -13.83
C PRO A 28 5.92 -6.64 -13.82
N GLN A 29 6.07 -5.91 -14.92
CA GLN A 29 6.98 -4.77 -15.01
C GLN A 29 6.47 -3.61 -14.17
N ILE A 30 5.17 -3.33 -14.26
CA ILE A 30 4.50 -2.33 -13.44
C ILE A 30 4.60 -2.71 -11.96
N LEU A 31 4.29 -3.96 -11.61
CA LEU A 31 4.44 -4.48 -10.24
C LEU A 31 5.86 -4.27 -9.73
N THR A 32 6.87 -4.62 -10.53
CA THR A 32 8.29 -4.49 -10.16
C THR A 32 8.65 -3.04 -9.88
N VAL A 33 8.30 -2.13 -10.79
CA VAL A 33 8.64 -0.70 -10.68
C VAL A 33 7.93 -0.07 -9.50
N LEU A 34 6.63 -0.30 -9.34
CA LEU A 34 5.85 0.24 -8.22
C LEU A 34 6.33 -0.34 -6.88
N SER A 35 6.67 -1.62 -6.83
CA SER A 35 7.21 -2.26 -5.63
C SER A 35 8.60 -1.73 -5.26
N LEU A 36 9.45 -1.46 -6.25
CA LEU A 36 10.77 -0.88 -6.02
C LEU A 36 10.69 0.60 -5.60
N ALA A 37 9.78 1.36 -6.22
CA ALA A 37 9.48 2.75 -5.86
C ALA A 37 8.93 2.86 -4.43
N THR A 38 7.98 2.02 -4.06
CA THR A 38 7.43 1.99 -2.70
C THR A 38 8.47 1.52 -1.69
N TRP A 39 9.31 0.54 -2.04
CA TRP A 39 10.41 0.09 -1.19
C TRP A 39 11.38 1.23 -0.87
N ILE A 40 11.78 2.04 -1.86
CA ILE A 40 12.66 3.18 -1.60
C ILE A 40 11.95 4.32 -0.89
N GLN A 41 10.65 4.52 -1.14
CA GLN A 41 9.86 5.48 -0.39
C GLN A 41 9.82 5.12 1.10
N CYS A 42 9.70 3.83 1.44
CA CYS A 42 9.81 3.39 2.83
C CYS A 42 11.16 3.80 3.44
N TYR A 43 12.28 3.60 2.75
CA TYR A 43 13.60 4.05 3.25
C TYR A 43 13.76 5.56 3.32
N TYR A 44 13.14 6.31 2.41
CA TYR A 44 13.21 7.76 2.37
C TYR A 44 12.39 8.41 3.49
N TYR A 45 11.14 7.99 3.66
CA TYR A 45 10.21 8.60 4.63
C TYR A 45 10.37 8.05 6.05
N GLN A 46 10.85 6.83 6.20
CA GLN A 46 10.98 6.17 7.49
C GLN A 46 12.47 6.12 7.84
N GLN A 47 12.87 6.68 8.99
CA GLN A 47 14.24 6.59 9.53
C GLN A 47 14.52 5.14 9.99
N VAL A 48 14.55 4.20 9.04
CA VAL A 48 14.83 2.80 9.29
C VAL A 48 16.33 2.67 9.54
N ARG A 49 16.68 2.57 10.83
CA ARG A 49 18.04 2.26 11.29
C ARG A 49 18.30 0.79 10.96
N PHE A 50 19.26 0.53 10.08
CA PHE A 50 19.76 -0.83 9.84
C PHE A 50 20.39 -1.33 11.15
N TYR A 51 19.75 -2.28 11.84
CA TYR A 51 20.41 -3.04 12.90
C TYR A 51 21.33 -4.07 12.25
N PHE A 52 22.51 -3.62 11.84
CA PHE A 52 23.64 -4.53 11.68
C PHE A 52 24.20 -4.75 13.09
N PRO A 53 24.30 -6.00 13.61
CA PRO A 53 25.01 -6.23 14.86
C PRO A 53 26.47 -5.78 14.66
N PRO A 54 26.98 -4.81 15.45
CA PRO A 54 28.36 -4.38 15.32
C PRO A 54 29.28 -5.50 15.79
N PHE A 55 30.11 -6.03 14.88
CA PHE A 55 31.20 -6.96 15.20
C PHE A 55 32.42 -6.23 15.81
N THR A 56 32.39 -4.90 15.94
CA THR A 56 33.53 -4.08 16.40
C THR A 56 33.07 -2.94 17.33
N PRO A 57 33.63 -2.82 18.54
CA PRO A 57 33.11 -1.92 19.58
C PRO A 57 33.57 -0.45 19.46
N ASN A 58 34.08 -0.01 18.31
CA ASN A 58 34.73 1.32 18.23
C ASN A 58 34.63 2.01 16.86
N THR A 59 33.41 2.09 16.32
CA THR A 59 33.12 2.99 15.20
C THR A 59 31.99 3.92 15.58
N ALA A 60 32.26 5.22 15.41
CA ALA A 60 31.39 6.35 15.68
C ALA A 60 29.91 6.03 15.43
N ASP A 61 29.07 6.49 16.34
CA ASP A 61 27.62 6.48 16.24
C ASP A 61 27.21 7.34 15.04
N ILE A 62 27.21 6.74 13.84
CA ILE A 62 26.73 7.39 12.62
C ILE A 62 25.22 7.44 12.75
N SER A 63 24.74 8.51 13.38
CA SER A 63 23.36 8.94 13.28
C SER A 63 23.07 9.21 11.80
N PHE A 64 22.38 8.27 11.14
CA PHE A 64 21.96 8.40 9.76
C PHE A 64 20.90 9.52 9.68
N LYS A 65 21.40 10.74 9.53
CA LYS A 65 20.69 11.95 9.11
C LYS A 65 19.80 11.63 7.90
N SER A 66 18.58 12.19 7.91
CA SER A 66 17.54 12.12 6.87
C SER A 66 18.07 11.69 5.49
N TRP A 67 17.62 10.54 4.99
CA TRP A 67 18.00 10.06 3.67
C TRP A 67 17.65 11.11 2.61
N THR A 68 18.67 11.75 2.04
CA THR A 68 18.48 12.69 0.93
C THR A 68 17.98 11.93 -0.30
N VAL A 69 17.07 12.54 -1.07
CA VAL A 69 16.53 12.00 -2.33
C VAL A 69 17.62 11.42 -3.24
N THR A 70 18.79 12.06 -3.30
CA THR A 70 19.96 11.61 -4.05
C THR A 70 20.47 10.23 -3.63
N ARG A 71 20.53 9.94 -2.32
CA ARG A 71 20.99 8.62 -1.82
C ARG A 71 19.99 7.51 -2.15
N SER A 72 18.70 7.85 -2.17
CA SER A 72 17.64 6.95 -2.59
C SER A 72 17.80 6.53 -4.06
N PHE A 73 18.04 7.49 -4.96
CA PHE A 73 18.30 7.21 -6.37
C PHE A 73 19.60 6.41 -6.59
N VAL A 74 20.67 6.78 -5.89
CA VAL A 74 21.96 6.06 -5.97
C VAL A 74 21.83 4.60 -5.53
N THR A 75 20.87 4.28 -4.64
CA THR A 75 20.62 2.90 -4.20
C THR A 75 19.69 2.16 -5.15
N VAL A 76 18.62 2.80 -5.62
CA VAL A 76 17.61 2.16 -6.47
C VAL A 76 18.09 1.91 -7.88
N ILE A 77 18.84 2.84 -8.48
CA ILE A 77 19.26 2.72 -9.87
C ILE A 77 20.12 1.47 -10.11
N PRO A 78 21.14 1.15 -9.28
CA PRO A 78 21.88 -0.10 -9.42
C PRO A 78 21.02 -1.33 -9.24
N VAL A 79 20.12 -1.34 -8.25
CA VAL A 79 19.21 -2.48 -8.00
C VAL A 79 18.28 -2.69 -9.19
N ALA A 80 17.67 -1.63 -9.71
CA ALA A 80 16.82 -1.67 -10.90
C ALA A 80 17.59 -2.16 -12.13
N ALA A 81 18.82 -1.67 -12.32
CA ALA A 81 19.68 -2.09 -13.43
C ALA A 81 20.06 -3.57 -13.32
N LEU A 82 20.37 -4.07 -12.12
CA LEU A 82 20.64 -5.49 -11.87
C LEU A 82 19.41 -6.36 -12.15
N MET A 83 18.22 -5.92 -11.71
CA MET A 83 16.97 -6.64 -11.97
C MET A 83 16.66 -6.68 -13.47
N ALA A 84 16.71 -5.53 -14.15
CA ALA A 84 16.48 -5.45 -15.60
C ALA A 84 17.52 -6.26 -16.40
N GLY A 85 18.80 -6.17 -16.01
CA GLY A 85 19.87 -6.95 -16.62
C GLY A 85 19.67 -8.45 -16.44
N SER A 86 19.38 -8.89 -15.21
CA SER A 86 19.12 -10.31 -14.91
C SER A 86 17.90 -10.83 -15.68
N GLN A 87 16.82 -10.05 -15.77
CA GLN A 87 15.64 -10.39 -16.55
C GLN A 87 15.96 -10.52 -18.04
N ALA A 88 16.69 -9.56 -18.62
CA ALA A 88 17.07 -9.59 -20.03
C ALA A 88 17.95 -10.82 -20.35
N THR A 89 18.94 -11.12 -19.51
CA THR A 89 19.79 -12.30 -19.64
C THR A 89 18.98 -13.59 -19.57
N LEU A 90 18.07 -13.70 -18.59
CA LEU A 90 17.19 -14.87 -18.45
C LEU A 90 16.26 -15.04 -19.64
N ILE A 91 15.67 -13.96 -20.18
CA ILE A 91 14.82 -14.03 -21.38
C ILE A 91 15.61 -14.59 -22.57
N ILE A 92 16.82 -14.09 -22.82
CA ILE A 92 17.65 -14.56 -23.93
C ILE A 92 18.01 -16.04 -23.72
N GLY A 93 18.49 -16.40 -22.53
CA GLY A 93 18.88 -17.78 -22.21
C GLY A 93 17.71 -18.77 -22.32
N LEU A 94 16.55 -18.43 -21.77
CA LEU A 94 15.37 -19.29 -21.81
C LEU A 94 14.73 -19.37 -23.20
N ARG A 95 14.81 -18.31 -24.02
CA ARG A 95 14.40 -18.40 -25.43
C ARG A 95 15.25 -19.40 -26.22
N ILE A 96 16.56 -19.46 -25.95
CA ILE A 96 17.45 -20.45 -26.58
C ILE A 96 17.07 -21.86 -26.12
N LEU A 97 16.77 -22.05 -24.83
CA LEU A 97 16.37 -23.33 -24.27
C LEU A 97 14.99 -23.81 -24.77
N LYS A 98 14.03 -22.88 -24.91
CA LYS A 98 12.70 -23.16 -25.48
C LYS A 98 12.81 -23.68 -26.92
N LYS A 99 13.72 -23.11 -27.72
CA LYS A 99 14.02 -23.60 -29.09
C LYS A 99 14.62 -25.02 -29.11
N ARG A 100 15.20 -25.47 -28.00
CA ARG A 100 15.72 -26.83 -27.83
C ARG A 100 14.70 -27.77 -27.16
N HIS A 101 13.43 -27.37 -27.04
CA HIS A 101 12.36 -28.13 -26.39
C HIS A 101 12.63 -28.47 -24.91
N ILE A 102 13.40 -27.64 -24.20
CA ILE A 102 13.65 -27.79 -22.76
C ILE A 102 12.75 -26.81 -22.01
N GLU A 103 11.71 -27.32 -21.37
CA GLU A 103 10.65 -26.50 -20.74
C GLU A 103 10.83 -26.29 -19.24
N TRP A 104 11.52 -27.19 -18.54
CA TRP A 104 11.63 -27.17 -17.06
C TRP A 104 12.11 -25.83 -16.47
N PRO A 105 13.06 -25.10 -17.09
CA PRO A 105 13.48 -23.79 -16.56
C PRO A 105 12.41 -22.70 -16.68
N ILE A 106 11.51 -22.78 -17.65
CA ILE A 106 10.36 -21.87 -17.77
C ILE A 106 9.37 -22.18 -16.64
N THR A 107 9.12 -23.47 -16.39
CA THR A 107 8.30 -23.94 -15.26
C THR A 107 8.86 -23.49 -13.91
N LEU A 108 10.19 -23.53 -13.75
CA LEU A 108 10.86 -23.05 -12.54
C LEU A 108 10.63 -21.55 -12.31
N MET A 109 10.70 -20.73 -13.38
CA MET A 109 10.38 -19.29 -13.27
C MET A 109 8.94 -19.06 -12.82
N ALA A 110 7.99 -19.82 -13.37
CA ALA A 110 6.57 -19.76 -12.98
C ALA A 110 6.38 -20.09 -11.49
N ILE A 111 6.97 -21.19 -11.01
CA ILE A 111 6.89 -21.61 -9.60
C ILE A 111 7.55 -20.59 -8.68
N LEU A 112 8.76 -20.13 -9.02
CA LEU A 112 9.50 -19.15 -8.23
C LEU A 112 8.70 -17.85 -8.08
N SER A 113 8.08 -17.41 -9.18
CA SER A 113 7.18 -16.27 -9.19
C SER A 113 5.99 -16.47 -8.25
N ALA A 114 5.24 -17.57 -8.38
CA ALA A 114 4.08 -17.86 -7.55
C ALA A 114 4.43 -17.84 -6.05
N VAL A 115 5.55 -18.47 -5.68
CA VAL A 115 6.01 -18.53 -4.29
C VAL A 115 6.38 -17.14 -3.76
N LEU A 116 7.10 -16.33 -4.54
CA LEU A 116 7.51 -14.98 -4.12
C LEU A 116 6.32 -14.02 -3.99
N LEU A 117 5.35 -14.11 -4.91
CA LEU A 117 4.11 -13.34 -4.85
C LEU A 117 3.30 -13.72 -3.62
N ALA A 118 3.05 -15.02 -3.43
CA ALA A 118 2.36 -15.54 -2.27
C ALA A 118 3.06 -15.17 -0.96
N ALA A 119 4.39 -15.25 -0.89
CA ALA A 119 5.16 -14.84 0.29
C ALA A 119 5.01 -13.35 0.60
N GLY A 120 4.95 -12.50 -0.43
CA GLY A 120 4.70 -11.06 -0.25
C GLY A 120 3.29 -10.79 0.29
N VAL A 121 2.27 -11.50 -0.21
CA VAL A 121 0.89 -11.38 0.26
C VAL A 121 0.73 -11.96 1.68
N LEU A 122 1.40 -13.07 2.00
CA LEU A 122 1.35 -13.70 3.32
C LEU A 122 1.82 -12.77 4.44
N ARG A 123 2.74 -11.85 4.14
CA ARG A 123 3.17 -10.84 5.11
C ARG A 123 2.04 -9.91 5.52
N HIS A 124 1.10 -9.61 4.62
CA HIS A 124 -0.10 -8.83 4.94
C HIS A 124 -1.10 -9.64 5.78
N TYR A 125 -1.25 -10.94 5.51
CA TYR A 125 -2.05 -11.83 6.36
C TYR A 125 -1.52 -11.90 7.80
N TRP A 126 -0.20 -12.04 7.95
CA TRP A 126 0.43 -12.04 9.26
C TRP A 126 0.16 -10.75 10.03
N ASP A 127 0.27 -9.61 9.35
CA ASP A 127 0.03 -8.30 9.95
C ASP A 127 -1.42 -8.12 10.44
N ILE A 128 -2.38 -8.56 9.63
CA ILE A 128 -3.82 -8.57 10.00
C ILE A 128 -4.06 -9.51 11.19
N TRP A 129 -3.41 -10.68 11.21
CA TRP A 129 -3.58 -11.66 12.27
C TRP A 129 -3.05 -11.16 13.62
N VAL A 130 -1.86 -10.53 13.63
CA VAL A 130 -1.23 -10.00 14.85
C VAL A 130 -1.95 -8.76 15.37
N HIS A 131 -2.20 -7.76 14.52
CA HIS A 131 -2.68 -6.45 14.97
C HIS A 131 -4.19 -6.38 15.14
N ARG A 132 -4.94 -7.43 14.75
CA ARG A 132 -6.41 -7.57 14.88
C ARG A 132 -7.20 -6.33 14.42
N THR A 133 -6.59 -5.46 13.63
CA THR A 133 -7.11 -4.19 13.16
C THR A 133 -6.55 -3.92 11.77
N VAL A 134 -7.37 -3.42 10.85
CA VAL A 134 -7.01 -3.20 9.44
C VAL A 134 -6.29 -1.85 9.26
N ARG A 135 -5.32 -1.54 10.14
CA ARG A 135 -4.56 -0.30 10.03
C ARG A 135 -3.37 -0.51 9.10
N GLY A 136 -3.48 -0.05 7.86
CA GLY A 136 -2.33 0.09 6.95
C GLY A 136 -2.48 -0.47 5.54
N VAL A 137 -3.53 -1.24 5.25
CA VAL A 137 -3.79 -1.78 3.89
C VAL A 137 -4.94 -1.02 3.24
N SER A 138 -4.65 -0.35 2.11
CA SER A 138 -5.67 0.34 1.32
C SER A 138 -6.56 -0.69 0.62
N PHE A 139 -7.85 -0.74 0.97
CA PHE A 139 -8.83 -1.60 0.31
C PHE A 139 -8.92 -1.36 -1.21
N VAL A 140 -8.65 -0.12 -1.64
CA VAL A 140 -8.61 0.22 -3.07
C VAL A 140 -7.43 -0.46 -3.76
N PHE A 141 -6.27 -0.52 -3.10
CA PHE A 141 -5.09 -1.20 -3.65
C PHE A 141 -5.32 -2.71 -3.77
N VAL A 142 -5.85 -3.34 -2.72
CA VAL A 142 -6.25 -4.76 -2.70
C VAL A 142 -7.24 -5.05 -3.84
N GLY A 143 -8.23 -4.18 -4.04
CA GLY A 143 -9.22 -4.33 -5.09
C GLY A 143 -8.65 -4.19 -6.49
N ILE A 144 -7.69 -3.28 -6.70
CA ILE A 144 -7.01 -3.12 -7.99
C ILE A 144 -6.16 -4.36 -8.31
N ASP A 145 -5.46 -4.92 -7.32
CA ASP A 145 -4.65 -6.13 -7.53
C ASP A 145 -5.53 -7.34 -7.86
N ALA A 146 -6.60 -7.55 -7.08
CA ALA A 146 -7.60 -8.60 -7.35
C ALA A 146 -8.26 -8.44 -8.73
N ALA A 147 -8.57 -7.20 -9.14
CA ALA A 147 -9.11 -6.93 -10.46
C ALA A 147 -8.08 -7.25 -11.56
N GLY A 148 -6.81 -6.92 -11.31
CA GLY A 148 -5.68 -7.31 -12.16
C GLY A 148 -5.69 -8.81 -12.44
N ASP A 149 -5.75 -9.64 -11.39
CA ASP A 149 -5.77 -11.10 -11.53
C ASP A 149 -6.98 -11.63 -12.31
N VAL A 150 -8.16 -11.03 -12.12
CA VAL A 150 -9.36 -11.37 -12.91
C VAL A 150 -9.14 -11.10 -14.39
N PHE A 151 -8.57 -9.93 -14.74
CA PHE A 151 -8.25 -9.61 -16.13
C PHE A 151 -7.15 -10.50 -16.70
N SER A 152 -6.14 -10.86 -15.89
CA SER A 152 -5.09 -11.81 -16.26
C SER A 152 -5.67 -13.19 -16.59
N LEU A 153 -6.54 -13.72 -15.72
CA LEU A 153 -7.22 -14.99 -15.92
C LEU A 153 -8.11 -14.96 -17.17
N LEU A 154 -8.92 -13.90 -17.33
CA LEU A 154 -9.78 -13.73 -18.49
C LEU A 154 -8.97 -13.67 -19.80
N SER A 155 -7.79 -13.04 -19.77
CA SER A 155 -6.88 -12.97 -20.92
C SER A 155 -6.24 -14.32 -21.25
N ILE A 156 -6.08 -15.23 -20.29
CA ILE A 156 -5.56 -16.58 -20.54
C ILE A 156 -6.67 -17.49 -21.06
N LEU A 157 -7.88 -17.40 -20.50
CA LEU A 157 -9.03 -18.19 -20.94
C LEU A 157 -9.44 -17.89 -22.39
N HIS A 158 -9.21 -16.67 -22.86
CA HIS A 158 -9.47 -16.26 -24.25
C HIS A 158 -8.30 -16.54 -25.21
N GLN A 159 -7.16 -17.05 -24.74
CA GLN A 159 -6.07 -17.44 -25.64
C GLN A 159 -6.34 -18.81 -26.28
N PRO A 160 -5.91 -19.02 -27.54
CA PRO A 160 -6.10 -20.29 -28.25
C PRO A 160 -5.33 -21.46 -27.60
N THR A 161 -4.30 -21.16 -26.81
CA THR A 161 -3.53 -22.12 -26.03
C THR A 161 -3.72 -21.86 -24.54
N LEU A 162 -4.35 -22.80 -23.83
CA LEU A 162 -4.57 -22.70 -22.40
C LEU A 162 -3.29 -23.11 -21.65
N ASP A 163 -2.63 -22.13 -21.02
CA ASP A 163 -1.47 -22.39 -20.15
C ASP A 163 -1.92 -22.58 -18.70
N ILE A 164 -1.82 -23.82 -18.23
CA ILE A 164 -2.22 -24.24 -16.89
C ILE A 164 -1.37 -23.55 -15.82
N LEU A 165 -0.08 -23.34 -16.07
CA LEU A 165 0.81 -22.69 -15.10
C LEU A 165 0.40 -21.23 -14.88
N GLY A 166 0.05 -20.53 -15.96
CA GLY A 166 -0.47 -19.16 -15.90
C GLY A 166 -1.76 -19.11 -15.09
N ILE A 167 -2.71 -20.01 -15.37
CA ILE A 167 -3.97 -20.10 -14.61
C ILE A 167 -3.69 -20.32 -13.12
N VAL A 168 -2.80 -21.24 -12.77
CA VAL A 168 -2.47 -21.53 -11.36
C VAL A 168 -1.86 -20.33 -10.66
N ILE A 169 -0.93 -19.60 -11.30
CA ILE A 169 -0.30 -18.41 -10.72
C ILE A 169 -1.37 -17.36 -10.41
N TYR A 170 -2.10 -16.88 -11.42
CA TYR A 170 -3.05 -15.78 -11.23
C TYR A 170 -4.28 -16.19 -10.41
N ALA A 171 -4.73 -17.45 -10.48
CA ALA A 171 -5.81 -17.92 -9.62
C ALA A 171 -5.38 -17.98 -8.14
N THR A 172 -4.14 -18.37 -7.86
CA THR A 172 -3.63 -18.39 -6.48
C THR A 172 -3.54 -16.97 -5.93
N GLU A 173 -3.04 -16.02 -6.72
CA GLU A 173 -3.00 -14.59 -6.34
C GLU A 173 -4.40 -14.04 -6.09
N PHE A 174 -5.34 -14.29 -7.01
CA PHE A 174 -6.72 -13.86 -6.88
C PHE A 174 -7.35 -14.36 -5.58
N VAL A 175 -7.19 -15.65 -5.26
CA VAL A 175 -7.72 -16.25 -4.03
C VAL A 175 -7.09 -15.59 -2.79
N LEU A 176 -5.77 -15.37 -2.81
CA LEU A 176 -5.08 -14.70 -1.71
C LEU A 176 -5.59 -13.27 -1.51
N TRP A 177 -5.83 -12.51 -2.58
CA TRP A 177 -6.37 -11.16 -2.50
C TRP A 177 -7.83 -11.12 -2.06
N CYS A 178 -8.67 -12.02 -2.57
CA CYS A 178 -10.04 -12.19 -2.09
C CYS A 178 -10.08 -12.47 -0.59
N GLY A 179 -9.21 -13.33 -0.08
CA GLY A 179 -9.14 -13.60 1.35
C GLY A 179 -8.72 -12.38 2.19
N ILE A 180 -7.81 -11.53 1.69
CA ILE A 180 -7.46 -10.25 2.35
C ILE A 180 -8.65 -9.31 2.34
N LEU A 181 -9.33 -9.19 1.20
CA LEU A 181 -10.52 -8.34 1.06
C LEU A 181 -11.63 -8.79 2.01
N LEU A 182 -11.88 -10.09 2.12
CA LEU A 182 -12.84 -10.67 3.06
C LEU A 182 -12.45 -10.44 4.52
N CYS A 183 -11.19 -10.70 4.88
CA CYS A 183 -10.71 -10.48 6.25
C CYS A 183 -10.79 -9.00 6.63
N GLY A 184 -10.26 -8.11 5.78
CA GLY A 184 -10.30 -6.68 6.02
C GLY A 184 -11.74 -6.14 6.02
N GLY A 185 -12.59 -6.61 5.11
CA GLY A 185 -14.01 -6.29 5.07
C GLY A 185 -14.70 -6.69 6.37
N TYR A 186 -14.46 -7.91 6.87
CA TYR A 186 -15.03 -8.37 8.14
C TYR A 186 -14.61 -7.47 9.32
N TYR A 187 -13.33 -7.16 9.47
CA TYR A 187 -12.86 -6.34 10.59
C TYR A 187 -13.20 -4.84 10.48
N ASN A 188 -13.38 -4.30 9.26
CA ASN A 188 -13.67 -2.86 9.05
C ASN A 188 -15.17 -2.56 8.88
N LEU A 189 -15.95 -3.45 8.26
CA LEU A 189 -17.38 -3.28 8.01
C LEU A 189 -18.22 -3.55 9.26
N LEU A 190 -17.81 -4.51 10.12
CA LEU A 190 -18.52 -4.85 11.36
C LEU A 190 -18.66 -3.66 12.33
N PRO A 191 -17.60 -2.88 12.65
CA PRO A 191 -17.74 -1.68 13.48
C PRO A 191 -18.44 -0.52 12.76
N TRP A 192 -18.41 -0.45 11.42
CA TRP A 192 -19.12 0.58 10.67
C TRP A 192 -20.64 0.34 10.63
N ILE A 193 -21.06 -0.92 10.48
CA ILE A 193 -22.48 -1.32 10.58
C ILE A 193 -22.99 -1.11 12.01
N GLN A 194 -22.18 -1.42 13.04
CA GLN A 194 -22.54 -1.20 14.45
C GLN A 194 -22.63 0.28 14.86
N LYS A 195 -21.98 1.20 14.13
CA LYS A 195 -22.08 2.65 14.38
C LYS A 195 -23.28 3.31 13.73
N ARG A 196 -23.89 2.71 12.70
CA ARG A 196 -25.07 3.24 12.00
C ARG A 196 -26.36 3.34 12.85
N PRO A 197 -26.65 2.45 13.83
CA PRO A 197 -27.84 2.62 14.67
C PRO A 197 -27.67 3.63 15.82
N ALA A 198 -26.44 3.94 16.26
CA ALA A 198 -26.21 4.87 17.38
C ALA A 198 -26.44 6.34 17.01
N GLN A 199 -26.19 6.73 15.75
CA GLN A 199 -26.40 8.10 15.29
C GLN A 199 -27.86 8.38 14.87
N ARG A 200 -28.67 7.33 14.66
CA ARG A 200 -30.09 7.47 14.29
C ARG A 200 -31.04 7.57 15.50
N SER A 201 -30.54 7.25 16.71
CA SER A 201 -31.34 7.29 17.95
C SER A 201 -31.19 8.59 18.73
N HIS A 202 -30.23 9.45 18.36
CA HIS A 202 -30.02 10.73 19.06
C HIS A 202 -30.87 11.90 18.51
N ASP A 203 -31.51 11.71 17.34
CA ASP A 203 -32.38 12.73 16.71
C ASP A 203 -33.88 12.60 17.07
N THR A 204 -34.29 11.59 17.85
CA THR A 204 -35.72 11.32 18.13
C THR A 204 -36.13 11.57 19.59
N THR A 205 -35.22 12.03 20.45
CA THR A 205 -35.46 12.15 21.91
C THR A 205 -35.44 13.59 22.44
N GLU A 206 -35.85 14.58 21.64
CA GLU A 206 -35.97 15.98 22.08
C GLU A 206 -37.34 16.62 21.77
N ASN A 207 -38.41 15.83 21.70
CA ASN A 207 -39.78 16.36 21.60
C ASN A 207 -40.68 15.79 22.71
N GLU A 208 -40.50 16.25 23.95
CA GLU A 208 -41.56 16.30 24.97
C GLU A 208 -41.68 17.73 25.52
N PRO A 209 -42.86 18.37 25.46
CA PRO A 209 -43.05 19.72 25.98
C PRO A 209 -43.40 19.67 27.49
N ALA A 210 -42.53 20.21 28.33
CA ALA A 210 -42.84 20.53 29.73
C ALA A 210 -43.52 21.93 29.83
N PRO A 211 -44.61 22.10 30.62
CA PRO A 211 -45.32 23.37 30.70
C PRO A 211 -44.81 24.30 31.82
N GLY A 212 -44.66 25.58 31.48
CA GLY A 212 -44.55 26.72 32.40
C GLY A 212 -43.11 27.08 32.79
N LEU A 213 -42.72 28.35 33.00
CA LEU A 213 -43.39 29.63 32.98
C LEU A 213 -42.27 30.69 33.05
N HIS A 214 -42.44 31.82 32.35
CA HIS A 214 -41.70 33.08 32.44
C HIS A 214 -40.27 33.18 31.87
N GLY A 215 -40.16 34.03 30.83
CA GLY A 215 -39.30 35.20 30.95
C GLY A 215 -38.30 35.44 29.83
N ARG A 216 -38.59 36.50 29.05
CA ARG A 216 -37.63 37.31 28.26
C ARG A 216 -37.20 36.76 26.90
N ALA A 217 -37.81 37.34 25.87
CA ALA A 217 -37.31 37.31 24.50
C ALA A 217 -35.92 37.96 24.41
N THR A 218 -34.93 37.15 24.03
CA THR A 218 -33.71 37.59 23.34
C THR A 218 -33.50 36.64 22.19
N THR A 219 -33.67 37.13 20.97
CA THR A 219 -33.36 36.47 19.71
C THR A 219 -31.86 36.16 19.66
N ASN A 220 -31.48 35.01 20.19
CA ASN A 220 -30.15 34.44 19.97
C ASN A 220 -30.18 33.74 18.61
N VAL A 221 -29.76 34.46 17.57
CA VAL A 221 -29.38 33.84 16.29
C VAL A 221 -28.19 32.94 16.57
N THR A 222 -28.45 31.64 16.77
CA THR A 222 -27.42 30.62 16.89
C THR A 222 -26.78 30.42 15.52
N LEU A 223 -25.57 30.97 15.35
CA LEU A 223 -24.74 30.74 14.18
C LEU A 223 -24.38 29.25 14.14
N HIS A 224 -24.88 28.55 13.14
CA HIS A 224 -24.62 27.13 12.96
C HIS A 224 -23.22 26.97 12.34
N ASP A 225 -22.22 26.63 13.16
CA ASP A 225 -20.86 26.33 12.68
C ASP A 225 -20.86 24.99 11.94
N ILE A 226 -21.15 25.05 10.63
CA ILE A 226 -20.78 24.00 9.69
C ILE A 226 -19.25 23.99 9.53
N PRO A 227 -18.55 22.85 9.68
CA PRO A 227 -17.12 22.80 9.41
C PRO A 227 -16.88 23.03 7.93
N SER A 228 -16.47 24.27 7.62
CA SER A 228 -16.14 24.72 6.28
C SER A 228 -14.97 23.90 5.74
N SER A 229 -15.25 23.15 4.66
CA SER A 229 -14.26 22.49 3.84
C SER A 229 -13.31 23.53 3.24
N THR A 230 -12.02 23.20 3.21
CA THR A 230 -10.92 23.90 2.51
C THR A 230 -10.36 25.17 3.17
N SER A 231 -9.24 25.03 3.87
CA SER A 231 -8.14 26.00 3.71
C SER A 231 -6.78 25.31 3.94
N VAL A 232 -6.05 25.16 2.83
CA VAL A 232 -4.76 24.47 2.67
C VAL A 232 -3.58 25.44 2.86
N PHE A 233 -3.77 26.55 3.59
CA PHE A 233 -2.69 27.49 3.88
C PHE A 233 -2.82 28.05 5.31
N ARG A 234 -2.05 27.49 6.24
CA ARG A 234 -1.72 28.18 7.49
C ARG A 234 -0.43 28.97 7.28
N THR A 235 -0.54 30.27 7.06
CA THR A 235 0.59 31.20 7.18
C THR A 235 0.81 31.56 8.64
N ALA A 236 2.07 31.51 9.07
CA ALA A 236 2.51 31.83 10.41
C ALA A 236 2.61 33.35 10.59
N SER A 237 1.63 33.97 11.24
CA SER A 237 1.76 35.27 11.90
C SER A 237 0.52 35.59 12.73
N SER A 238 0.46 35.14 13.98
CA SER A 238 -0.38 35.74 15.03
C SER A 238 -0.18 34.97 16.34
N ASP A 239 1.02 35.08 16.91
CA ASP A 239 1.26 34.73 18.31
C ASP A 239 2.20 35.75 18.92
N LEU A 240 1.70 36.97 19.11
CA LEU A 240 2.27 37.91 20.09
C LEU A 240 1.24 38.99 20.44
N ALA A 241 0.12 38.56 21.02
CA ALA A 241 -0.82 39.45 21.70
C ALA A 241 -1.27 38.76 23.00
N GLY A 242 -0.50 38.96 24.07
CA GLY A 242 -0.87 38.37 25.36
C GLY A 242 0.07 38.69 26.54
N ILE A 243 -0.22 39.82 27.21
CA ILE A 243 -0.20 39.96 28.68
C ILE A 243 1.14 40.33 29.37
N ARG A 244 1.22 41.60 29.83
CA ARG A 244 1.67 41.95 31.20
C ARG A 244 1.24 43.37 31.60
N PRO A 245 0.56 43.56 32.75
CA PRO A 245 0.35 44.88 33.34
C PRO A 245 1.45 45.18 34.37
N ARG A 246 1.99 46.41 34.41
CA ARG A 246 2.73 46.94 35.57
C ARG A 246 2.67 48.47 35.64
N THR A 247 1.83 48.92 36.55
CA THR A 247 2.00 50.01 37.54
C THR A 247 2.70 51.30 37.11
N VAL A 248 1.90 52.38 37.08
CA VAL A 248 2.33 53.79 37.09
C VAL A 248 2.84 54.14 38.49
N ILE A 249 4.06 54.69 38.58
CA ILE A 249 4.52 55.47 39.72
C ILE A 249 4.91 56.85 39.20
N THR A 250 4.16 57.84 39.65
CA THR A 250 4.41 59.27 39.57
C THR A 250 5.57 59.67 40.47
N LEU A 251 6.49 60.49 39.95
CA LEU A 251 7.16 61.57 40.67
C LEU A 251 7.46 62.69 39.67
#